data_AF-A0A2I1F008-F1
#
_entry.id   AF-A0A2I1F008-F1
#
_cell.length_a   1.000
_cell.length_b   1.000
_cell.length_c   1.000
_cell.angle_alpha   90.00
_cell.angle_beta   90.00
_cell.angle_gamma   90.00
#
_symmetry.space_group_name_H-M   'P 1'
#
loop_
_entity.id
_entity.type
_entity.pdbx_description
1 polymer ?
#
loop_
_entity_poly.entity_id
_entity_poly.type
_entity_poly.pdbx_seq_one_letter_code
_entity_poly.pdbx_strand_id
1 'polypeptide(L)'
;MENVLQHCLHLVRFFGLSSEDFFQKVRPYKKLLKNQLYEELLESYLNPNSEPNDNILLPRYRNIDGIVNSKIVNLNIASLISRWMDKIDIKSKYIYTRELYLPYEFKLLLRGSKDGFTPKKFHKLCDNITHTESHNNGKWGETKDSFIFSFKNKNNFKDQILSHVENMSNALFYHTKYGPLFGGGDINIFVFENDDSKDFDQCYCRQRNYEKKIRDTVDKFSIEYYEVFQIIKKSIEIDIPYDHDSLRTFGEAEKEILFRTLSAEYKVSK
;
A
#
# COMPACT_ATOMS: atom_id res chain seq x y z
N MET A 1 -25.23 -11.83 33.13
CA MET A 1 -24.34 -10.87 32.44
C MET A 1 -23.31 -11.59 31.59
N GLU A 2 -22.61 -12.59 32.15
CA GLU A 2 -21.58 -13.41 31.48
C GLU A 2 -22.04 -14.08 30.17
N ASN A 3 -23.25 -14.68 30.14
CA ASN A 3 -23.81 -15.28 28.92
C ASN A 3 -24.09 -14.29 27.79
N VAL A 4 -24.45 -13.04 28.09
CA VAL A 4 -24.71 -12.00 27.06
C VAL A 4 -23.39 -11.51 26.46
N LEU A 5 -22.38 -11.30 27.31
CA LEU A 5 -21.04 -10.89 26.88
C LEU A 5 -20.38 -11.93 25.98
N GLN A 6 -20.51 -13.23 26.25
CA GLN A 6 -19.96 -14.27 25.37
C GLN A 6 -20.48 -14.18 23.93
N HIS A 7 -21.75 -13.83 23.74
CA HIS A 7 -22.33 -13.61 22.41
C HIS A 7 -21.85 -12.31 21.75
N CYS A 8 -21.19 -11.40 22.46
CA CYS A 8 -20.60 -10.20 21.88
C CYS A 8 -19.10 -10.34 21.62
N LEU A 9 -18.39 -11.16 22.40
CA LEU A 9 -16.93 -11.32 22.30
C LEU A 9 -16.48 -11.75 20.90
N HIS A 10 -17.21 -12.65 20.25
CA HIS A 10 -16.86 -13.10 18.90
C HIS A 10 -17.00 -12.02 17.81
N LEU A 11 -17.68 -10.90 18.12
CA LEU A 11 -17.81 -9.75 17.21
C LEU A 11 -16.63 -8.77 17.33
N VAL A 12 -15.86 -8.87 18.42
CA VAL A 12 -14.70 -8.02 18.69
C VAL A 12 -13.52 -8.48 17.83
N ARG A 13 -12.90 -7.54 17.13
CA ARG A 13 -11.74 -7.80 16.27
C ARG A 13 -10.45 -7.67 17.05
N PHE A 14 -10.21 -8.60 17.97
CA PHE A 14 -9.08 -8.53 18.89
C PHE A 14 -7.72 -8.39 18.18
N PHE A 15 -7.51 -9.08 17.05
CA PHE A 15 -6.26 -9.00 16.29
C PHE A 15 -5.95 -7.61 15.73
N GLY A 16 -6.99 -6.78 15.55
CA GLY A 16 -6.89 -5.40 15.06
C GLY A 16 -6.67 -4.36 16.16
N LEU A 17 -6.35 -4.79 17.38
CA LEU A 17 -5.94 -3.91 18.48
C LEU A 17 -4.43 -3.75 18.47
N SER A 18 -3.95 -2.60 18.95
CA SER A 18 -2.52 -2.42 19.26
C SER A 18 -2.11 -3.33 20.42
N SER A 19 -0.81 -3.60 20.55
CA SER A 19 -0.26 -4.34 21.69
C SER A 19 -0.61 -3.67 23.03
N GLU A 20 -0.57 -2.34 23.07
CA GLU A 20 -0.96 -1.54 24.24
C GLU A 20 -2.44 -1.71 24.57
N ASP A 21 -3.33 -1.61 23.59
CA ASP A 21 -4.76 -1.79 23.81
C ASP A 21 -5.08 -3.22 24.25
N PHE A 22 -4.42 -4.22 23.69
CA PHE A 22 -4.53 -5.59 24.16
C PHE A 22 -4.11 -5.71 25.64
N PHE A 23 -2.96 -5.14 26.00
CA PHE A 23 -2.43 -5.21 27.36
C PHE A 23 -3.29 -4.47 28.38
N GLN A 24 -3.78 -3.28 28.07
CA GLN A 24 -4.54 -2.44 29.00
C GLN A 24 -6.02 -2.79 29.03
N LYS A 25 -6.63 -3.11 27.87
CA LYS A 25 -8.09 -3.20 27.72
C LYS A 25 -8.60 -4.62 27.57
N VAL A 26 -7.78 -5.57 27.11
CA VAL A 26 -8.20 -6.97 26.89
C VAL A 26 -7.69 -7.88 28.01
N ARG A 27 -6.41 -7.79 28.34
CA ARG A 27 -5.74 -8.65 29.34
C ARG A 27 -6.43 -8.67 30.71
N PRO A 28 -6.94 -7.55 31.28
CA PRO A 28 -7.65 -7.59 32.57
C PRO A 28 -8.88 -8.51 32.57
N TYR A 29 -9.47 -8.77 31.39
CA TYR A 29 -10.65 -9.60 31.21
C TYR A 29 -10.31 -11.01 30.70
N LYS A 30 -9.06 -11.50 30.87
CA LYS A 30 -8.63 -12.85 30.44
C LYS A 30 -9.64 -13.94 30.81
N LYS A 31 -10.22 -13.88 32.01
CA LYS A 31 -11.20 -14.88 32.51
C LYS A 31 -12.49 -15.00 31.69
N LEU A 32 -12.85 -13.94 30.95
CA LEU A 32 -14.05 -13.93 30.09
C LEU A 32 -13.77 -14.48 28.68
N LEU A 33 -12.51 -14.57 28.29
CA LEU A 33 -12.09 -15.08 26.98
C LEU A 33 -11.90 -16.60 27.05
N LYS A 34 -12.23 -17.29 25.96
CA LYS A 34 -11.84 -18.71 25.81
C LYS A 34 -10.32 -18.79 25.86
N ASN A 35 -9.78 -19.73 26.64
CA ASN A 35 -8.33 -19.86 26.84
C ASN A 35 -7.57 -19.96 25.51
N GLN A 36 -8.09 -20.75 24.57
CA GLN A 36 -7.54 -20.87 23.22
C GLN A 36 -7.40 -19.51 22.50
N LEU A 37 -8.47 -18.70 22.48
CA LEU A 37 -8.45 -17.38 21.84
C LEU A 37 -7.44 -16.44 22.50
N TYR A 38 -7.34 -16.46 23.83
CA TYR A 38 -6.39 -15.60 24.54
C TYR A 38 -4.94 -15.97 24.21
N GLU A 39 -4.60 -17.26 24.20
CA GLU A 39 -3.25 -17.72 23.86
C GLU A 39 -2.92 -17.44 22.39
N GLU A 40 -3.86 -17.63 21.45
CA GLU A 40 -3.70 -17.25 20.03
C GLU A 40 -3.43 -15.73 19.88
N LEU A 41 -4.14 -14.89 20.62
CA LEU A 41 -3.92 -13.44 20.61
C LEU A 41 -2.54 -13.08 21.15
N LEU A 42 -2.20 -13.62 22.32
CA LEU A 42 -0.91 -13.38 22.97
C LEU A 42 0.24 -13.81 22.05
N GLU A 43 0.15 -15.01 21.47
CA GLU A 43 1.15 -15.52 20.54
C GLU A 43 1.30 -14.60 19.32
N SER A 44 0.19 -14.10 18.77
CA SER A 44 0.25 -13.19 17.63
C SER A 44 1.08 -11.93 17.93
N TYR A 45 0.96 -11.35 19.12
CA TYR A 45 1.67 -10.13 19.51
C TYR A 45 3.15 -10.39 19.83
N LEU A 46 3.49 -11.60 20.28
CA LEU A 46 4.86 -11.97 20.64
C LEU A 46 5.65 -12.54 19.46
N ASN A 47 4.97 -13.21 18.52
CA ASN A 47 5.57 -13.87 17.38
C ASN A 47 4.96 -13.34 16.06
N PRO A 48 5.65 -12.45 15.33
CA PRO A 48 5.19 -11.91 14.05
C PRO A 48 4.94 -12.94 12.95
N ASN A 49 5.47 -14.16 13.10
CA ASN A 49 5.32 -15.28 12.19
C ASN A 49 4.24 -16.28 12.62
N SER A 50 3.53 -16.02 13.72
CA SER A 50 2.44 -16.89 14.19
C SER A 50 1.25 -16.77 13.23
N GLU A 51 0.83 -17.90 12.66
CA GLU A 51 -0.28 -17.95 11.73
C GLU A 51 -1.62 -17.74 12.42
N PRO A 52 -2.35 -16.67 12.08
CA PRO A 52 -3.67 -16.43 12.62
C PRO A 52 -4.65 -17.47 12.07
N ASN A 53 -5.53 -17.99 12.93
CA ASN A 53 -6.57 -18.96 12.54
C ASN A 53 -7.47 -18.41 11.41
N ASP A 54 -8.02 -19.28 10.55
CA ASP A 54 -8.72 -18.88 9.34
C ASP A 54 -9.98 -18.02 9.58
N ASN A 55 -10.56 -18.11 10.77
CA ASN A 55 -11.82 -17.43 11.13
C ASN A 55 -11.63 -16.01 11.68
N ILE A 56 -10.50 -15.35 11.41
CA ILE A 56 -10.23 -14.02 11.98
C ILE A 56 -11.02 -12.93 11.30
N LEU A 57 -11.68 -12.14 12.14
CA LEU A 57 -12.36 -10.94 11.72
C LEU A 57 -11.33 -9.85 11.43
N LEU A 58 -11.03 -9.67 10.15
CA LEU A 58 -10.20 -8.57 9.67
C LEU A 58 -10.80 -7.21 10.07
N PRO A 59 -9.96 -6.21 10.34
CA PRO A 59 -10.41 -4.85 10.53
C PRO A 59 -11.38 -4.41 9.41
N ARG A 60 -12.62 -4.09 9.78
CA ARG A 60 -13.59 -3.47 8.86
C ARG A 60 -13.44 -1.96 8.96
N TYR A 61 -12.51 -1.42 8.20
CA TYR A 61 -12.52 0.00 7.90
C TYR A 61 -13.43 0.19 6.69
N ARG A 62 -14.65 0.68 6.92
CA ARG A 62 -15.44 1.21 5.80
C ARG A 62 -14.61 2.34 5.20
N ASN A 63 -14.64 2.50 3.88
CA ASN A 63 -14.13 3.72 3.27
C ASN A 63 -14.99 4.85 3.86
N ILE A 64 -14.53 5.47 4.94
CA ILE A 64 -15.21 6.62 5.53
C ILE A 64 -15.01 7.69 4.47
N ASP A 65 -16.12 8.16 3.90
CA ASP A 65 -16.12 9.07 2.76
C ASP A 65 -15.05 10.16 2.95
N GLY A 66 -14.06 10.16 2.05
CA GLY A 66 -13.01 11.18 1.98
C GLY A 66 -11.60 10.77 2.40
N ILE A 67 -11.37 9.68 3.13
CA ILE A 67 -9.99 9.35 3.57
C ILE A 67 -9.10 8.91 2.40
N VAL A 68 -9.60 8.04 1.52
CA VAL A 68 -8.92 7.65 0.27
C VAL A 68 -9.95 7.70 -0.85
N ASN A 69 -9.85 8.70 -1.73
CA ASN A 69 -10.69 8.81 -2.92
C ASN A 69 -10.23 7.82 -3.99
N SER A 70 -10.60 6.55 -3.84
CA SER A 70 -10.20 5.48 -4.73
C SER A 70 -11.35 4.54 -5.06
N LYS A 71 -11.37 4.05 -6.30
CA LYS A 71 -12.26 2.94 -6.72
C LYS A 71 -11.63 1.56 -6.54
N ILE A 72 -10.31 1.50 -6.39
CA ILE A 72 -9.51 0.27 -6.43
C ILE A 72 -8.92 -0.05 -5.04
N VAL A 73 -8.33 0.97 -4.40
CA VAL A 73 -7.68 0.93 -3.09
C VAL A 73 -8.70 1.18 -1.98
N ASN A 74 -8.72 0.29 -0.98
CA ASN A 74 -9.46 0.51 0.27
C ASN A 74 -8.49 0.86 1.42
N LEU A 75 -9.02 1.19 2.60
CA LEU A 75 -8.21 1.59 3.75
C LEU A 75 -7.26 0.49 4.27
N ASN A 76 -7.60 -0.78 4.10
CA ASN A 76 -6.68 -1.88 4.46
C ASN A 76 -5.47 -1.88 3.53
N ILE A 77 -5.68 -1.72 2.21
CA ILE A 77 -4.59 -1.62 1.23
C ILE A 77 -3.75 -0.37 1.51
N ALA A 78 -4.38 0.79 1.71
CA ALA A 78 -3.68 2.04 2.03
C ALA A 78 -2.84 1.91 3.32
N SER A 79 -3.35 1.19 4.30
CA SER A 79 -2.62 0.93 5.53
C SER A 79 -1.40 0.02 5.34
N LEU A 80 -1.55 -1.04 4.55
CA LEU A 80 -0.43 -1.92 4.21
C LEU A 80 0.68 -1.17 3.47
N ILE A 81 0.31 -0.37 2.47
CA ILE A 81 1.25 0.50 1.75
C ILE A 81 1.98 1.43 2.72
N SER A 82 1.24 2.05 3.66
CA SER A 82 1.82 2.94 4.67
C SER A 82 2.84 2.23 5.55
N ARG A 83 2.53 1.01 6.02
CA ARG A 83 3.45 0.20 6.84
C ARG A 83 4.70 -0.20 6.05
N TRP A 84 4.54 -0.56 4.77
CA TRP A 84 5.68 -0.89 3.90
C TRP A 84 6.58 0.31 3.62
N MET A 85 6.02 1.52 3.55
CA MET A 85 6.79 2.76 3.41
C MET A 85 7.61 3.06 4.66
N ASP A 86 6.99 3.03 5.84
CA ASP A 86 7.69 3.26 7.12
C ASP A 86 8.55 2.06 7.57
N LYS A 87 8.58 0.99 6.78
CA LYS A 87 9.32 -0.25 7.06
C LYS A 87 8.95 -0.92 8.38
N ILE A 88 7.70 -0.73 8.81
CA ILE A 88 7.16 -1.29 10.05
C ILE A 88 6.65 -2.70 9.80
N ASP A 89 7.05 -3.63 10.67
CA ASP A 89 6.57 -5.01 10.69
C ASP A 89 6.64 -5.75 9.35
N ILE A 90 7.57 -5.37 8.44
CA ILE A 90 7.68 -5.98 7.09
C ILE A 90 7.89 -7.50 7.18
N LYS A 91 8.54 -7.97 8.24
CA LYS A 91 8.79 -9.41 8.46
C LYS A 91 7.52 -10.18 8.87
N SER A 92 6.47 -9.49 9.32
CA SER A 92 5.23 -10.15 9.69
C SER A 92 4.39 -10.47 8.46
N LYS A 93 4.25 -11.77 8.16
CA LYS A 93 3.34 -12.26 7.12
C LYS A 93 1.87 -11.86 7.39
N TYR A 94 1.53 -11.58 8.65
CA TYR A 94 0.16 -11.41 9.12
C TYR A 94 -0.18 -9.97 9.52
N ILE A 95 0.62 -9.02 9.05
CA ILE A 95 0.47 -7.59 9.35
C ILE A 95 -0.91 -7.04 8.98
N TYR A 96 -1.61 -7.65 8.01
CA TYR A 96 -2.96 -7.26 7.58
C TYR A 96 -4.05 -7.49 8.64
N THR A 97 -3.76 -8.19 9.75
CA THR A 97 -4.72 -8.37 10.84
C THR A 97 -4.67 -7.25 11.87
N ARG A 98 -3.63 -6.41 11.85
CA ARG A 98 -3.35 -5.36 12.84
C ARG A 98 -4.20 -4.10 12.64
N GLU A 99 -4.11 -3.19 13.61
CA GLU A 99 -4.81 -1.91 13.60
C GLU A 99 -4.50 -1.07 12.34
N LEU A 100 -5.41 -0.14 12.01
CA LEU A 100 -5.22 0.80 10.91
C LEU A 100 -3.99 1.66 11.18
N TYR A 101 -3.04 1.61 10.27
CA TYR A 101 -1.87 2.46 10.24
C TYR A 101 -1.94 3.36 9.01
N LEU A 102 -2.29 4.63 9.18
CA LEU A 102 -2.50 5.57 8.08
C LEU A 102 -1.92 6.97 8.38
N PRO A 103 -0.60 7.08 8.61
CA PRO A 103 0.07 8.37 8.84
C PRO A 103 0.20 9.19 7.55
N TYR A 104 -0.23 8.67 6.40
CA TYR A 104 -0.17 9.35 5.12
C TYR A 104 -1.55 9.78 4.61
N GLU A 105 -1.57 10.84 3.81
CA GLU A 105 -2.66 11.23 2.93
C GLU A 105 -2.39 10.68 1.52
N PHE A 106 -3.41 10.05 0.91
CA PHE A 106 -3.36 9.51 -0.45
C PHE A 106 -4.12 10.44 -1.40
N LYS A 107 -3.40 11.39 -2.00
CA LYS A 107 -3.96 12.37 -2.92
C LYS A 107 -4.02 11.82 -4.34
N LEU A 108 -5.22 11.56 -4.85
CA LEU A 108 -5.43 11.07 -6.22
C LEU A 108 -4.94 12.11 -7.25
N LEU A 109 -4.02 11.70 -8.12
CA LEU A 109 -3.49 12.52 -9.21
C LEU A 109 -4.19 12.24 -10.54
N LEU A 110 -4.41 10.96 -10.83
CA LEU A 110 -4.95 10.49 -12.10
C LEU A 110 -5.86 9.29 -11.84
N ARG A 111 -7.03 9.28 -12.48
CA ARG A 111 -7.91 8.11 -12.58
C ARG A 111 -8.24 7.84 -14.03
N GLY A 112 -7.85 6.69 -14.57
CA GLY A 112 -8.00 6.36 -16.00
C GLY A 112 -9.43 6.52 -16.52
N SER A 113 -10.44 6.10 -15.74
CA SER A 113 -11.85 6.26 -16.10
C SER A 113 -12.35 7.71 -16.21
N LYS A 114 -11.58 8.68 -15.70
CA LYS A 114 -11.88 10.12 -15.71
C LYS A 114 -10.95 10.89 -16.63
N ASP A 115 -9.67 10.54 -16.60
CA ASP A 115 -8.59 11.32 -17.18
C ASP A 115 -8.08 10.74 -18.51
N GLY A 116 -8.31 9.44 -18.77
CA GLY A 116 -7.81 8.68 -19.93
C GLY A 116 -6.63 7.76 -19.59
N PHE A 117 -6.26 6.88 -20.52
CA PHE A 117 -5.21 5.86 -20.36
C PHE A 117 -3.98 6.12 -21.26
N THR A 118 -3.74 7.38 -21.61
CA THR A 118 -2.65 7.77 -22.52
C THR A 118 -1.38 8.17 -21.74
N PRO A 119 -0.16 7.89 -22.24
CA PRO A 119 1.10 8.40 -21.69
C PRO A 119 1.09 9.92 -21.53
N LYS A 120 0.58 10.65 -22.54
CA LYS A 120 0.48 12.12 -22.51
C LYS A 120 -0.28 12.64 -21.30
N LYS A 121 -1.38 11.97 -20.92
CA LYS A 121 -2.15 12.35 -19.73
C LYS A 121 -1.41 12.02 -18.44
N PHE A 122 -0.77 10.84 -18.38
CA PHE A 122 0.06 10.45 -17.25
C PHE A 122 1.14 11.49 -16.97
N HIS A 123 1.98 11.80 -17.96
CA HIS A 123 3.09 12.76 -17.79
C HIS A 123 2.59 14.17 -17.44
N LYS A 124 1.47 14.62 -18.04
CA LYS A 124 0.88 15.92 -17.72
C LYS A 124 0.46 16.04 -16.25
N LEU A 125 -0.10 14.98 -15.67
CA LEU A 125 -0.67 15.00 -14.32
C LEU A 125 0.29 14.53 -13.24
N CYS A 126 1.26 13.67 -13.56
CA CYS A 126 2.10 12.99 -12.59
C CYS A 126 3.53 13.57 -12.50
N ASP A 127 4.19 13.83 -13.63
CA ASP A 127 5.63 14.20 -13.64
C ASP A 127 5.90 15.58 -13.00
N ASN A 128 4.96 16.52 -13.17
CA ASN A 128 5.11 17.89 -12.67
C ASN A 128 5.05 17.99 -11.13
N ILE A 129 4.58 16.93 -10.47
CA ILE A 129 4.38 16.92 -9.01
C ILE A 129 5.62 16.38 -8.29
N THR A 130 6.37 15.51 -8.95
CA THR A 130 7.44 14.70 -8.34
C THR A 130 8.83 15.32 -8.51
N HIS A 131 8.96 16.47 -9.18
CA HIS A 131 10.25 17.04 -9.62
C HIS A 131 11.15 16.01 -10.35
N THR A 132 10.58 14.90 -10.85
CA THR A 132 11.27 13.99 -11.77
C THR A 132 11.14 14.62 -13.15
N GLU A 133 12.08 15.51 -13.43
CA GLU A 133 12.09 16.38 -14.59
C GLU A 133 11.87 15.61 -15.91
N SER A 134 11.14 16.25 -16.82
CA SER A 134 11.04 15.92 -18.24
C SER A 134 12.41 15.72 -18.95
N HIS A 135 13.51 16.09 -18.30
CA HIS A 135 14.90 15.90 -18.75
C HIS A 135 15.46 14.47 -18.57
N ASN A 136 14.67 13.54 -18.03
CA ASN A 136 15.08 12.15 -17.81
C ASN A 136 14.54 11.15 -18.84
N ASN A 137 13.95 11.63 -19.95
CA ASN A 137 13.49 10.74 -21.02
C ASN A 137 14.60 9.79 -21.51
N GLY A 138 14.33 8.48 -21.48
CA GLY A 138 15.26 7.42 -21.82
C GLY A 138 16.29 7.07 -20.74
N LYS A 139 16.14 7.58 -19.50
CA LYS A 139 17.06 7.31 -18.40
C LYS A 139 16.46 6.38 -17.35
N TRP A 140 17.35 5.63 -16.72
CA TRP A 140 17.03 4.85 -15.53
C TRP A 140 17.00 5.77 -14.30
N GLY A 141 16.02 5.53 -13.43
CA GLY A 141 15.93 6.12 -12.11
C GLY A 141 16.42 5.13 -11.07
N GLU A 142 17.36 5.58 -10.25
CA GLU A 142 17.91 4.77 -9.16
C GLU A 142 17.10 4.97 -7.88
N THR A 143 16.72 3.88 -7.23
CA THR A 143 16.11 3.93 -5.90
C THR A 143 16.20 2.57 -5.22
N LYS A 144 16.57 2.56 -3.94
CA LYS A 144 16.55 1.36 -3.10
C LYS A 144 15.23 1.14 -2.40
N ASP A 145 14.48 2.22 -2.22
CA ASP A 145 13.34 2.16 -1.34
C ASP A 145 12.13 1.61 -2.12
N SER A 146 12.05 1.83 -3.44
CA SER A 146 10.90 1.44 -4.28
C SER A 146 10.46 -0.01 -4.07
N PHE A 147 9.16 -0.25 -4.18
CA PHE A 147 8.59 -1.58 -4.13
C PHE A 147 7.44 -1.68 -5.11
N ILE A 148 7.20 -2.91 -5.57
CA ILE A 148 6.00 -3.30 -6.32
C ILE A 148 5.23 -4.34 -5.52
N PHE A 149 3.94 -4.43 -5.74
CA PHE A 149 3.10 -5.37 -5.03
C PHE A 149 1.90 -5.81 -5.85
N SER A 150 1.25 -6.88 -5.39
CA SER A 150 0.00 -7.36 -5.95
C SER A 150 -0.88 -8.00 -4.89
N PHE A 151 -2.18 -7.88 -5.10
CA PHE A 151 -3.21 -8.61 -4.35
C PHE A 151 -4.01 -9.48 -5.31
N LYS A 152 -4.39 -10.69 -4.89
CA LYS A 152 -5.30 -11.52 -5.70
C LYS A 152 -6.68 -10.89 -5.87
N ASN A 153 -7.16 -10.18 -4.84
CA ASN A 153 -8.33 -9.33 -4.88
C ASN A 153 -8.31 -8.33 -3.72
N LYS A 154 -9.17 -7.30 -3.77
CA LYS A 154 -9.22 -6.22 -2.77
C LYS A 154 -9.58 -6.62 -1.34
N ASN A 155 -10.01 -7.86 -1.12
CA ASN A 155 -10.43 -8.39 0.19
C ASN A 155 -9.52 -9.52 0.70
N ASN A 156 -8.56 -10.00 -0.10
CA ASN A 156 -7.62 -11.05 0.27
C ASN A 156 -6.22 -10.44 0.48
N PHE A 157 -5.88 -10.26 1.76
CA PHE A 157 -4.57 -9.74 2.17
C PHE A 157 -3.58 -10.84 2.59
N LYS A 158 -4.05 -12.11 2.70
CA LYS A 158 -3.20 -13.24 3.09
C LYS A 158 -2.15 -13.55 2.02
N ASP A 159 -2.57 -13.47 0.76
CA ASP A 159 -1.77 -13.82 -0.42
C ASP A 159 -1.16 -12.58 -1.09
N GLN A 160 -0.88 -11.53 -0.31
CA GLN A 160 -0.23 -10.33 -0.85
C GLN A 160 1.21 -10.64 -1.25
N ILE A 161 1.65 -10.08 -2.37
CA ILE A 161 3.05 -10.10 -2.78
C ILE A 161 3.60 -8.70 -2.59
N LEU A 162 4.66 -8.58 -1.80
CA LEU A 162 5.49 -7.39 -1.72
C LEU A 162 6.88 -7.75 -2.24
N SER A 163 7.36 -6.98 -3.21
CA SER A 163 8.65 -7.15 -3.85
C SER A 163 9.44 -5.87 -3.79
N HIS A 164 10.62 -5.92 -3.17
CA HIS A 164 11.54 -4.79 -3.14
C HIS A 164 12.47 -4.80 -4.35
N VAL A 165 13.15 -3.67 -4.56
CA VAL A 165 14.18 -3.55 -5.58
C VAL A 165 15.36 -4.45 -5.23
N GLU A 166 15.76 -5.29 -6.19
CA GLU A 166 16.98 -6.10 -6.13
C GLU A 166 18.14 -5.37 -6.82
N ASN A 167 17.88 -4.73 -7.97
CA ASN A 167 18.86 -3.94 -8.71
C ASN A 167 18.46 -2.46 -8.74
N MET A 168 19.12 -1.67 -7.89
CA MET A 168 18.84 -0.24 -7.67
C MET A 168 18.99 0.62 -8.92
N SER A 169 20.00 0.35 -9.75
CA SER A 169 20.28 1.16 -10.94
C SER A 169 19.26 0.98 -12.06
N ASN A 170 18.38 -0.01 -11.95
CA ASN A 170 17.34 -0.29 -12.93
C ASN A 170 15.92 -0.29 -12.31
N ALA A 171 15.75 0.33 -11.15
CA ALA A 171 14.49 0.32 -10.41
C ALA A 171 13.35 1.04 -11.15
N LEU A 172 13.62 2.18 -11.78
CA LEU A 172 12.64 2.98 -12.52
C LEU A 172 13.15 3.30 -13.92
N PHE A 173 12.25 3.50 -14.88
CA PHE A 173 12.62 4.00 -16.21
C PHE A 173 11.69 5.14 -16.62
N TYR A 174 12.28 6.28 -16.99
CA TYR A 174 11.52 7.46 -17.39
C TYR A 174 11.51 7.56 -18.90
N HIS A 175 10.33 7.49 -19.52
CA HIS A 175 10.23 7.66 -20.96
C HIS A 175 8.84 8.15 -21.36
N THR A 176 8.75 9.07 -22.31
CA THR A 176 7.52 9.82 -22.67
C THR A 176 6.36 8.97 -23.23
N LYS A 177 6.67 7.76 -23.70
CA LYS A 177 5.70 6.77 -24.20
C LYS A 177 5.21 5.78 -23.14
N TYR A 178 5.80 5.83 -21.96
CA TYR A 178 5.51 4.90 -20.90
C TYR A 178 4.62 5.61 -19.90
N GLY A 179 3.72 4.88 -19.29
CA GLY A 179 3.17 5.34 -18.04
C GLY A 179 4.20 5.04 -16.93
N PRO A 180 3.77 4.39 -15.86
CA PRO A 180 4.66 3.98 -14.78
C PRO A 180 5.46 2.74 -15.22
N LEU A 181 6.79 2.82 -15.15
CA LEU A 181 7.69 1.70 -15.45
C LEU A 181 8.59 1.39 -14.25
N PHE A 182 8.54 0.12 -13.83
CA PHE A 182 9.36 -0.42 -12.76
C PHE A 182 10.22 -1.58 -13.28
N GLY A 183 11.51 -1.53 -12.97
CA GLY A 183 12.41 -2.66 -13.14
C GLY A 183 12.70 -3.05 -14.59
N GLY A 184 12.37 -2.23 -15.58
CA GLY A 184 12.59 -2.57 -16.99
C GLY A 184 11.78 -3.76 -17.49
N GLY A 185 10.69 -4.11 -16.79
CA GLY A 185 9.84 -5.24 -17.14
C GLY A 185 9.03 -5.77 -15.97
N ASP A 186 9.41 -5.49 -14.71
CA ASP A 186 8.65 -5.88 -13.52
C ASP A 186 7.23 -5.32 -13.55
N ILE A 187 7.09 -4.07 -13.98
CA ILE A 187 5.82 -3.50 -14.46
C ILE A 187 6.13 -2.66 -15.69
N ASN A 188 5.57 -3.04 -16.84
CA ASN A 188 5.61 -2.24 -18.07
C ASN A 188 4.19 -1.89 -18.51
N ILE A 189 3.93 -0.60 -18.72
CA ILE A 189 2.69 -0.04 -19.27
C ILE A 189 3.09 1.06 -20.23
N PHE A 190 2.89 0.87 -21.53
CA PHE A 190 3.32 1.81 -22.55
C PHE A 190 2.53 1.67 -23.84
N VAL A 191 2.76 2.62 -24.75
CA VAL A 191 2.28 2.56 -26.14
C VAL A 191 3.41 2.07 -27.06
N PHE A 192 3.15 1.06 -27.89
CA PHE A 192 4.16 0.56 -28.85
C PHE A 192 4.47 1.59 -29.95
N GLU A 193 3.41 2.21 -30.47
CA GLU A 193 3.54 3.21 -31.52
C GLU A 193 4.17 4.51 -31.01
N ASN A 194 4.72 5.32 -31.92
CA ASN A 194 5.29 6.62 -31.61
C ASN A 194 4.21 7.70 -31.43
N ASP A 195 3.13 7.38 -30.73
CA ASP A 195 1.99 8.27 -30.50
C ASP A 195 1.56 8.21 -29.02
N ASP A 196 1.98 9.21 -28.26
CA ASP A 196 1.71 9.34 -26.83
C ASP A 196 0.25 9.71 -26.49
N SER A 197 -0.57 9.94 -27.52
CA SER A 197 -2.00 10.23 -27.41
C SER A 197 -2.90 9.00 -27.51
N LYS A 198 -2.33 7.84 -27.83
CA LYS A 198 -3.04 6.55 -27.78
C LYS A 198 -3.07 5.99 -26.36
N ASP A 199 -4.13 5.24 -26.08
CA ASP A 199 -4.22 4.48 -24.83
C ASP A 199 -3.16 3.38 -24.78
N PHE A 200 -2.73 3.02 -23.58
CA PHE A 200 -1.75 1.96 -23.37
C PHE A 200 -2.21 0.63 -24.02
N ASP A 201 -1.38 0.08 -24.90
CA ASP A 201 -1.64 -1.16 -25.62
C ASP A 201 -0.62 -2.27 -25.29
N GLN A 202 0.46 -1.92 -24.59
CA GLN A 202 1.48 -2.85 -24.12
C GLN A 202 1.56 -2.84 -22.60
N CYS A 203 0.90 -3.81 -21.96
CA CYS A 203 0.98 -3.99 -20.51
C CYS A 203 1.39 -5.42 -20.15
N TYR A 204 2.45 -5.59 -19.35
CA TYR A 204 2.92 -6.89 -18.85
C TYR A 204 3.76 -6.74 -17.58
N CYS A 205 3.96 -7.86 -16.87
CA CYS A 205 4.82 -7.94 -15.68
C CYS A 205 5.76 -9.14 -15.79
N ARG A 206 7.06 -8.93 -15.56
CA ARG A 206 8.13 -9.95 -15.59
C ARG A 206 9.15 -9.64 -14.51
N GLN A 207 9.42 -10.58 -13.61
CA GLN A 207 10.46 -10.40 -12.62
C GLN A 207 11.82 -10.17 -13.31
N ARG A 208 12.47 -9.03 -13.03
CA ARG A 208 13.80 -8.68 -13.56
C ARG A 208 14.68 -8.02 -12.51
N ASN A 209 14.27 -6.86 -12.00
CA ASN A 209 15.07 -6.04 -11.10
C ASN A 209 14.41 -5.88 -9.72
N TYR A 210 13.30 -6.58 -9.49
CA TYR A 210 12.64 -6.71 -8.19
C TYR A 210 12.65 -8.18 -7.74
N GLU A 211 12.70 -8.39 -6.42
CA GLU A 211 12.93 -9.70 -5.78
C GLU A 211 11.92 -10.81 -6.14
N LYS A 212 10.68 -10.46 -6.46
CA LYS A 212 9.55 -11.39 -6.61
C LYS A 212 8.68 -11.03 -7.81
N LYS A 213 8.17 -12.08 -8.47
CA LYS A 213 7.13 -11.96 -9.47
C LYS A 213 5.80 -11.54 -8.82
N ILE A 214 5.13 -10.54 -9.38
CA ILE A 214 3.83 -10.03 -8.88
C ILE A 214 2.60 -10.56 -9.65
N ARG A 215 2.80 -11.45 -10.61
CA ARG A 215 1.75 -12.10 -11.40
C ARG A 215 2.13 -13.53 -11.71
N ASP A 216 1.18 -14.46 -11.78
CA ASP A 216 1.50 -15.85 -12.10
C ASP A 216 1.90 -16.05 -13.57
N THR A 217 1.46 -15.17 -14.47
CA THR A 217 1.76 -15.21 -15.92
C THR A 217 2.66 -14.04 -16.33
N VAL A 218 3.36 -14.19 -17.46
CA VAL A 218 4.14 -13.10 -18.10
C VAL A 218 3.43 -12.52 -19.32
N ASP A 219 2.19 -12.94 -19.54
CA ASP A 219 1.39 -12.58 -20.70
C ASP A 219 0.95 -11.11 -20.62
N LYS A 220 0.63 -10.56 -21.78
CA LYS A 220 0.10 -9.21 -21.87
C LYS A 220 -1.31 -9.16 -21.27
N PHE A 221 -1.70 -8.00 -20.78
CA PHE A 221 -3.03 -7.74 -20.25
C PHE A 221 -3.52 -6.35 -20.67
N SER A 222 -4.82 -6.12 -20.55
CA SER A 222 -5.42 -4.79 -20.66
C SER A 222 -5.71 -4.22 -19.27
N ILE A 223 -5.59 -2.90 -19.13
CA ILE A 223 -5.91 -2.19 -17.88
C ILE A 223 -7.40 -1.81 -17.90
N GLU A 224 -8.17 -2.27 -16.91
CA GLU A 224 -9.58 -1.86 -16.78
C GLU A 224 -9.71 -0.60 -15.92
N TYR A 225 -8.95 -0.55 -14.82
CA TYR A 225 -8.90 0.58 -13.91
C TYR A 225 -7.46 0.96 -13.59
N TYR A 226 -7.21 2.25 -13.50
CA TYR A 226 -5.89 2.83 -13.28
C TYR A 226 -6.02 4.04 -12.36
N GLU A 227 -5.28 4.06 -11.26
CA GLU A 227 -5.19 5.20 -10.36
C GLU A 227 -3.73 5.46 -9.97
N VAL A 228 -3.36 6.74 -9.91
CA VAL A 228 -2.05 7.20 -9.42
C VAL A 228 -2.27 8.14 -8.25
N PHE A 229 -1.55 7.90 -7.15
CA PHE A 229 -1.64 8.70 -5.95
C PHE A 229 -0.30 9.38 -5.64
N GLN A 230 -0.36 10.62 -5.19
CA GLN A 230 0.69 11.24 -4.41
C GLN A 230 0.47 10.88 -2.95
N ILE A 231 1.49 10.34 -2.29
CA ILE A 231 1.45 9.99 -0.88
C ILE A 231 2.18 11.09 -0.09
N ILE A 232 1.51 11.67 0.90
CA ILE A 232 2.04 12.80 1.68
C ILE A 232 2.00 12.42 3.16
N LYS A 233 3.14 12.51 3.85
CA LYS A 233 3.18 12.24 5.30
C LYS A 233 2.41 13.34 6.03
N LYS A 234 1.46 12.95 6.88
CA LYS A 234 0.72 13.91 7.71
C LYS A 234 1.67 14.45 8.77
N SER A 235 1.78 15.76 8.85
CA SER A 235 2.38 16.44 10.00
C SER A 235 1.53 16.10 11.22
N ILE A 236 2.11 15.48 12.23
CA ILE A 236 1.46 15.38 13.54
C ILE A 236 1.77 16.71 14.23
N GLU A 237 0.79 17.62 14.29
CA GLU A 237 0.83 18.68 15.30
C GLU A 237 0.58 18.01 16.65
N ILE A 238 1.67 17.72 17.36
CA ILE A 238 1.56 17.38 18.77
C ILE A 238 1.39 18.72 19.48
N ASP A 239 0.18 19.03 19.93
CA ASP A 239 -0.04 20.03 20.96
C ASP A 239 0.59 19.50 22.26
N ILE A 240 1.91 19.68 22.39
CA ILE A 240 2.58 19.52 23.67
C ILE A 240 2.11 20.71 24.50
N PRO A 241 1.47 20.52 25.67
CA PRO A 241 1.19 21.64 26.56
C PRO A 241 2.51 22.34 26.87
N TYR A 242 2.59 23.61 26.48
CA TYR A 242 3.76 24.47 26.53
C TYR A 242 4.51 24.37 27.86
N ASP A 243 5.77 23.93 27.81
CA ASP A 243 6.79 24.37 28.75
C ASP A 243 7.64 25.43 28.04
N HIS A 244 7.70 26.62 28.63
CA HIS A 244 8.34 27.81 28.09
C HIS A 244 9.86 27.65 28.21
N ASP A 245 10.53 26.89 27.32
CA ASP A 245 11.97 27.07 26.96
C ASP A 245 12.58 25.94 26.09
N SER A 246 11.95 25.54 24.98
CA SER A 246 12.73 24.90 23.90
C SER A 246 12.12 25.09 22.52
N LEU A 247 12.62 26.08 21.78
CA LEU A 247 12.46 26.13 20.33
C LEU A 247 13.32 25.03 19.70
N ARG A 248 12.75 23.84 19.53
CA ARG A 248 13.19 22.92 18.48
C ARG A 248 12.34 23.17 17.25
N THR A 249 12.89 23.94 16.31
CA THR A 249 12.46 23.90 14.91
C THR A 249 12.73 22.49 14.39
N PHE A 250 11.69 21.66 14.34
CA PHE A 250 11.75 20.44 13.51
C PHE A 250 11.59 20.85 12.06
N GLY A 251 12.58 20.41 11.28
CA GLY A 251 12.84 20.83 9.91
C GLY A 251 11.72 20.53 8.93
N GLU A 252 11.89 21.16 7.78
CA GLU A 252 11.11 21.03 6.54
C GLU A 252 10.44 19.66 6.39
N ALA A 253 9.15 19.67 6.07
CA ALA A 253 8.44 18.48 5.65
C ALA A 253 9.24 17.81 4.52
N GLU A 254 9.88 16.68 4.81
CA GLU A 254 10.46 15.80 3.80
C GLU A 254 9.31 15.43 2.85
N LYS A 255 9.28 16.10 1.70
CA LYS A 255 8.44 15.72 0.57
C LYS A 255 9.06 14.45 0.00
N GLU A 256 8.92 13.35 0.72
CA GLU A 256 9.26 12.03 0.21
C GLU A 256 8.18 11.66 -0.80
N ILE A 257 8.31 12.19 -2.03
CA ILE A 257 7.44 11.85 -3.14
C ILE A 257 7.92 10.50 -3.68
N LEU A 258 7.55 9.49 -2.92
CA LEU A 258 7.81 8.11 -3.22
C LEU A 258 6.70 7.67 -4.18
N PHE A 259 7.02 7.54 -5.47
CA PHE A 259 6.15 6.89 -6.45
C PHE A 259 5.83 5.47 -5.97
N ARG A 260 4.73 5.28 -5.24
CA ARG A 260 4.35 3.97 -4.70
C ARG A 260 2.86 3.81 -4.69
N THR A 261 2.39 3.24 -5.79
CA THR A 261 1.27 2.30 -5.88
C THR A 261 0.62 2.51 -7.23
N LEU A 262 0.88 1.60 -8.16
CA LEU A 262 -0.17 1.27 -9.11
C LEU A 262 -1.11 0.30 -8.44
N SER A 263 -2.37 0.68 -8.35
CA SER A 263 -3.42 -0.31 -8.26
C SER A 263 -4.03 -0.40 -9.64
N ALA A 264 -3.90 -1.56 -10.28
CA ALA A 264 -4.55 -1.86 -11.54
C ALA A 264 -5.25 -3.21 -11.41
N GLU A 265 -6.56 -3.21 -11.67
CA GLU A 265 -7.35 -4.42 -11.85
C GLU A 265 -7.28 -4.81 -13.33
N TYR A 266 -7.06 -6.09 -13.58
CA TYR A 266 -6.82 -6.62 -14.92
C TYR A 266 -7.90 -7.63 -15.30
N LYS A 267 -8.35 -7.57 -16.54
CA LYS A 267 -9.09 -8.68 -17.16
C LYS A 267 -8.09 -9.70 -17.70
N VAL A 268 -8.31 -10.97 -17.38
CA VAL A 268 -7.66 -12.08 -18.10
C VAL A 268 -8.47 -12.28 -19.38
N SER A 269 -7.91 -11.95 -20.54
CA SER A 269 -8.48 -12.39 -21.81
C SER A 269 -8.33 -13.91 -21.91
N LYS A 270 -9.44 -14.62 -22.10
CA LYS A 270 -9.46 -16.05 -22.42
C LYS A 270 -8.87 -16.31 -23.80
#